data_AF-A0AAN3KS51-F1
#
_entry.id   AF-A0AAN3KS51-F1
#
_cell.length_a   1.000
_cell.length_b   1.000
_cell.length_c   1.000
_cell.angle_alpha   90.00
_cell.angle_beta   90.00
_cell.angle_gamma   90.00
#
_symmetry.space_group_name_H-M   'P 1'
#
loop_
_entity.id
_entity.type
_entity.pdbx_description
1 polymer ?
#
loop_
_entity_poly.entity_id
_entity_poly.type
_entity_poly.pdbx_seq_one_letter_code
_entity_poly.pdbx_strand_id
1 'polypeptide(L)'
;MTTITKERLQWLANISGRDDIDDIDGGEIRELALIALASLEAEPVASCIIEDGGMCVDGGGEYVSHSLPGGTYQLYTASPVPVVPEGLVKAVRFYEQVKRENPPVETGAWKDAVDWVLKEACQAVNIRIKGE
;
A
#
# COMPACT_ATOMS: atom_id res chain seq x y z
N MET A 1 17.35 -16.55 10.03
CA MET A 1 16.31 -15.60 9.59
C MET A 1 15.92 -14.78 10.80
N THR A 2 16.16 -13.47 10.81
CA THR A 2 15.76 -12.58 11.92
C THR A 2 14.34 -12.10 11.67
N THR A 3 13.40 -12.49 12.53
CA THR A 3 12.01 -12.05 12.44
C THR A 3 11.91 -10.59 12.86
N ILE A 4 11.40 -9.73 11.98
CA ILE A 4 11.09 -8.35 12.34
C ILE A 4 9.89 -8.33 13.29
N THR A 5 9.99 -7.63 14.42
CA THR A 5 8.91 -7.57 15.40
C THR A 5 7.87 -6.51 15.03
N LYS A 6 6.63 -6.69 15.50
CA LYS A 6 5.55 -5.71 15.33
C LYS A 6 5.96 -4.32 15.86
N GLU A 7 6.62 -4.28 17.01
CA GLU A 7 7.11 -3.04 17.63
C GLU A 7 8.16 -2.34 16.74
N ARG A 8 9.05 -3.12 16.09
CA ARG A 8 10.01 -2.58 15.14
C ARG A 8 9.34 -1.98 13.91
N LEU A 9 8.29 -2.62 13.39
CA LEU A 9 7.51 -2.08 12.28
C LEU A 9 6.72 -0.81 12.67
N GLN A 10 6.12 -0.78 13.86
CA GLN A 10 5.44 0.43 14.37
C GLN A 10 6.41 1.61 14.51
N TRP A 11 7.63 1.34 14.98
CA TRP A 11 8.68 2.34 15.03
C TRP A 11 9.03 2.85 13.61
N LEU A 12 9.26 1.94 12.64
CA LEU A 12 9.54 2.31 11.24
C LEU A 12 8.41 3.11 10.57
N ALA A 13 7.15 2.84 10.89
CA ALA A 13 6.02 3.62 10.40
C ALA A 13 5.96 5.05 10.97
N ASN A 14 6.57 5.26 12.15
CA ASN A 14 6.49 6.51 12.91
C ASN A 14 7.74 7.40 12.82
N ILE A 15 8.86 6.92 12.27
CA ILE A 15 10.11 7.73 12.10
C ILE A 15 10.04 8.77 10.97
N SER A 16 8.83 9.23 10.64
CA SER A 16 8.51 10.21 9.59
C SER A 16 9.62 11.23 9.33
N GLY A 17 10.23 11.17 8.15
CA GLY A 17 10.90 12.30 7.48
C GLY A 17 12.01 12.99 8.28
N ARG A 18 12.97 12.23 8.81
CA ARG A 18 14.21 12.84 9.27
C ARG A 18 15.00 13.24 8.01
N ASP A 19 15.11 14.55 7.77
CA ASP A 19 15.79 15.19 6.64
C ASP A 19 17.32 14.90 6.58
N ASP A 20 17.81 13.80 7.16
CA ASP A 20 19.21 13.40 7.29
C ASP A 20 19.53 11.99 6.74
N ILE A 21 18.57 11.33 6.05
CA ILE A 21 18.81 10.08 5.31
C ILE A 21 18.73 10.37 3.81
N ASP A 22 19.90 10.55 3.20
CA ASP A 22 20.05 11.04 1.82
C ASP A 22 19.67 10.01 0.72
N ASP A 23 19.38 8.74 1.05
CA ASP A 23 19.29 7.67 0.03
C ASP A 23 18.01 6.81 0.03
N ILE A 24 17.12 6.90 1.02
CA ILE A 24 15.83 6.18 1.04
C ILE A 24 14.73 7.15 1.46
N ASP A 25 13.72 7.35 0.62
CA ASP A 25 12.59 8.22 0.95
C ASP A 25 11.91 7.68 2.22
N GLY A 26 11.88 8.46 3.28
CA GLY A 26 11.23 8.08 4.55
C GLY A 26 9.74 7.73 4.38
N GLY A 27 9.13 8.14 3.25
CA GLY A 27 7.80 7.71 2.81
C GLY A 27 7.75 6.22 2.44
N GLU A 28 8.70 5.73 1.64
CA GLU A 28 8.76 4.32 1.22
C GLU A 28 8.95 3.38 2.41
N ILE A 29 9.82 3.72 3.37
CA ILE A 29 10.02 2.94 4.60
C ILE A 29 8.72 2.86 5.41
N ARG A 30 8.02 3.99 5.52
CA ARG A 30 6.76 4.07 6.26
C ARG A 30 5.69 3.24 5.59
N GLU A 31 5.56 3.30 4.27
CA GLU A 31 4.58 2.50 3.52
C GLU A 31 4.85 0.99 3.65
N LEU A 32 6.10 0.56 3.47
CA LEU A 32 6.50 -0.83 3.64
C LEU A 32 6.24 -1.34 5.07
N ALA A 33 6.51 -0.50 6.08
CA ALA A 33 6.25 -0.84 7.47
C ALA A 33 4.74 -1.02 7.76
N LEU A 34 3.90 -0.15 7.19
CA LEU A 34 2.44 -0.23 7.31
C LEU A 34 1.88 -1.48 6.60
N ILE A 35 2.38 -1.83 5.41
CA ILE A 35 1.98 -3.04 4.69
C ILE A 35 2.32 -4.30 5.49
N ALA A 36 3.53 -4.35 6.06
CA ALA A 36 3.96 -5.46 6.89
C ALA A 36 3.11 -5.57 8.17
N LEU A 37 2.75 -4.44 8.80
CA LEU A 37 1.83 -4.42 9.95
C LEU A 37 0.44 -4.94 9.59
N ALA A 38 -0.14 -4.43 8.51
CA ALA A 38 -1.46 -4.87 8.04
C ALA A 38 -1.47 -6.36 7.68
N SER A 39 -0.36 -6.88 7.15
CA SER A 39 -0.19 -8.30 6.85
C SER A 39 -0.10 -9.18 8.11
N LEU A 40 0.48 -8.67 9.20
CA LEU A 40 0.51 -9.36 10.49
C LEU A 40 -0.85 -9.36 11.21
N GLU A 41 -1.69 -8.37 10.94
CA GLU A 41 -3.02 -8.22 11.55
C GLU A 41 -4.16 -8.78 10.68
N ALA A 42 -3.85 -9.28 9.48
CA ALA A 42 -4.85 -9.80 8.57
C ALA A 42 -5.51 -11.08 9.12
N GLU A 43 -6.84 -11.12 9.07
CA GLU A 43 -7.61 -12.33 9.30
C GLU A 43 -7.78 -13.10 7.98
N PRO A 44 -7.75 -14.45 8.01
CA PRO A 44 -7.98 -15.25 6.82
C PRO A 44 -9.42 -15.07 6.33
N VAL A 45 -9.61 -14.95 5.02
CA VAL A 45 -10.95 -14.85 4.42
C VAL A 45 -11.57 -16.20 4.14
N ALA A 46 -10.74 -17.24 3.99
CA ALA A 46 -11.17 -18.60 3.79
C ALA A 46 -10.09 -19.56 4.28
N SER A 47 -10.47 -20.81 4.48
CA SER A 47 -9.54 -21.91 4.66
C SER A 47 -9.81 -22.98 3.62
N CYS A 48 -8.77 -23.68 3.20
CA CYS A 48 -8.88 -24.82 2.32
C CYS A 48 -8.06 -25.97 2.89
N ILE A 49 -8.57 -27.19 2.71
CA ILE A 49 -7.88 -28.41 3.10
C ILE A 49 -7.46 -29.08 1.81
N ILE A 50 -6.17 -29.36 1.69
CA ILE A 50 -5.63 -30.14 0.57
C ILE A 50 -5.45 -31.56 1.08
N GLU A 51 -6.21 -32.49 0.50
CA GLU A 51 -6.05 -33.92 0.70
C GLU A 51 -5.50 -34.53 -0.60
N ASP A 52 -4.55 -35.45 -0.48
CA ASP A 52 -4.00 -36.24 -1.61
C ASP A 52 -3.37 -35.46 -2.78
N GLY A 53 -2.91 -34.22 -2.55
CA GLY A 53 -2.15 -33.45 -3.55
C GLY A 53 -3.00 -32.90 -4.71
N GLY A 54 -4.33 -32.88 -4.58
CA GLY A 54 -5.21 -32.23 -5.53
C GLY A 54 -5.69 -30.87 -5.01
N MET A 55 -5.29 -29.78 -5.65
CA MET A 55 -6.01 -28.50 -5.53
C MET A 55 -6.67 -28.25 -6.88
N CYS A 56 -8.01 -28.23 -6.93
CA CYS A 56 -8.76 -27.88 -8.14
C CYS A 56 -9.29 -26.46 -8.01
N VAL A 57 -8.88 -25.57 -8.93
CA VAL A 57 -9.60 -24.41 -9.52
C VAL A 57 -8.61 -23.84 -10.56
N ASP A 58 -8.85 -23.71 -11.87
CA ASP A 58 -10.04 -23.46 -12.67
C ASP A 58 -10.03 -24.27 -13.99
N GLY A 59 -11.18 -24.28 -14.69
CA GLY A 59 -11.39 -24.99 -15.94
C GLY A 59 -10.40 -24.63 -17.06
N GLY A 60 -9.73 -25.65 -17.60
CA GLY A 60 -8.82 -25.53 -18.73
C GLY A 60 -7.64 -26.46 -18.56
N GLY A 61 -7.76 -27.69 -19.06
CA GLY A 61 -6.77 -28.74 -18.87
C GLY A 61 -5.39 -28.38 -19.40
N GLU A 62 -4.40 -28.35 -18.52
CA GLU A 62 -3.13 -29.08 -18.64
C GLU A 62 -2.51 -29.15 -17.24
N TYR A 63 -2.41 -30.36 -16.69
CA TYR A 63 -1.96 -30.60 -15.32
C TYR A 63 -0.45 -30.40 -15.21
N VAL A 64 0.00 -29.29 -14.61
CA VAL A 64 1.33 -29.22 -14.01
C VAL A 64 1.16 -29.42 -12.50
N SER A 65 1.61 -30.57 -12.01
CA SER A 65 1.55 -30.95 -10.59
C SER A 65 2.42 -30.05 -9.72
N HIS A 66 1.90 -28.89 -9.35
CA HIS A 66 2.35 -28.10 -8.20
C HIS A 66 1.42 -28.42 -7.02
N SER A 67 1.34 -29.68 -6.64
CA SER A 67 0.57 -30.12 -5.49
C SER A 67 1.21 -29.53 -4.23
N LEU A 68 0.58 -28.50 -3.67
CA LEU A 68 0.87 -28.11 -2.29
C LEU A 68 0.73 -29.36 -1.40
N PRO A 69 1.62 -29.56 -0.42
CA PRO A 69 1.54 -30.71 0.46
C PRO A 69 0.18 -30.79 1.16
N GLY A 70 -0.22 -31.99 1.57
CA GLY A 70 -1.48 -32.15 2.30
C GLY A 70 -1.48 -31.30 3.58
N GLY A 71 -2.58 -30.59 3.83
CA GLY A 71 -2.69 -29.71 5.00
C GLY A 71 -3.81 -28.68 4.90
N THR A 72 -4.05 -28.00 6.03
CA THR A 72 -4.97 -26.87 6.11
C THR A 72 -4.23 -25.58 5.79
N TYR A 73 -4.71 -24.85 4.80
CA TYR A 73 -4.16 -23.58 4.36
C TYR A 73 -5.16 -22.46 4.61
N GLN A 74 -4.67 -21.37 5.20
CA GLN A 74 -5.41 -20.13 5.36
C GLN A 74 -5.21 -19.26 4.12
N LEU A 75 -6.31 -18.86 3.50
CA LEU A 75 -6.34 -17.96 2.36
C LEU A 75 -6.59 -16.55 2.89
N TYR A 76 -5.63 -15.66 2.66
CA TYR A 76 -5.74 -14.25 2.98
C TYR A 76 -6.08 -13.50 1.71
N THR A 77 -6.97 -12.51 1.81
CA THR A 77 -7.04 -11.50 0.75
C THR A 77 -5.70 -10.80 0.69
N ALA A 78 -5.23 -10.50 -0.52
CA ALA A 78 -4.17 -9.52 -0.67
C ALA A 78 -4.57 -8.28 0.15
N SER A 79 -3.67 -7.84 1.04
CA SER A 79 -3.95 -6.71 1.91
C SER A 79 -4.48 -5.57 1.04
N PRO A 80 -5.66 -4.97 1.33
CA PRO A 80 -6.14 -3.83 0.59
C PRO A 80 -5.19 -2.69 0.92
N VAL A 81 -4.08 -2.63 0.19
CA VAL A 81 -3.20 -1.48 0.17
C VAL A 81 -4.14 -0.32 -0.11
N PRO A 82 -4.22 0.69 0.76
CA PRO A 82 -4.83 1.95 0.36
C PRO A 82 -3.95 2.41 -0.79
N VAL A 83 -4.32 2.06 -2.02
CA VAL A 83 -3.68 2.56 -3.23
C VAL A 83 -4.14 3.99 -3.33
N VAL A 84 -3.60 4.83 -2.45
CA VAL A 84 -3.62 6.27 -2.63
C VAL A 84 -2.88 6.45 -3.95
N PRO A 85 -3.55 6.93 -5.01
CA PRO A 85 -2.89 7.02 -6.30
C PRO A 85 -1.62 7.86 -6.15
N GLU A 86 -0.53 7.42 -6.78
CA GLU A 86 0.77 8.12 -6.76
C GLU A 86 0.62 9.62 -7.04
N GLY A 87 -0.30 9.99 -7.93
CA GLY A 87 -0.61 11.37 -8.28
C GLY A 87 -1.13 12.19 -7.10
N LEU A 88 -2.01 11.61 -6.28
CA LEU A 88 -2.53 12.28 -5.07
C LEU A 88 -1.42 12.45 -4.02
N VAL A 89 -0.55 11.45 -3.85
CA VAL A 89 0.60 11.55 -2.94
C VAL A 89 1.53 12.69 -3.34
N LYS A 90 1.85 12.80 -4.64
CA LYS A 90 2.69 13.88 -5.18
C LYS A 90 2.05 15.26 -5.03
N ALA A 91 0.75 15.37 -5.30
CA ALA A 91 0.01 16.62 -5.16
C ALA A 91 -0.02 17.11 -3.70
N VAL A 92 -0.23 16.20 -2.74
CA VAL A 92 -0.20 16.52 -1.30
C VAL A 92 1.20 16.96 -0.85
N ARG A 93 2.26 16.29 -1.33
CA ARG A 93 3.65 16.73 -1.04
C ARG A 93 3.91 18.13 -1.57
N PHE A 94 3.46 18.45 -2.79
CA PHE A 94 3.60 19.79 -3.35
C PHE A 94 2.84 20.84 -2.52
N TYR A 95 1.62 20.53 -2.07
CA TYR A 95 0.87 21.41 -1.17
C TYR A 95 1.60 21.68 0.16
N GLU A 96 2.12 20.64 0.83
CA GLU A 96 2.88 20.83 2.06
C GLU A 96 4.18 21.61 1.83
N GLN A 97 4.81 21.46 0.65
CA GLN A 97 5.95 22.28 0.26
C GLN A 97 5.58 23.75 0.10
N VAL A 98 4.49 24.06 -0.61
CA VAL A 98 3.97 25.43 -0.76
C VAL A 98 3.63 26.04 0.60
N LYS A 99 3.06 25.25 1.51
CA LYS A 99 2.74 25.68 2.88
C LYS A 99 3.99 25.96 3.72
N ARG A 100 5.05 25.17 3.56
CA ARG A 100 6.34 25.38 4.25
C ARG A 100 7.06 26.61 3.73
N GLU A 101 7.10 26.79 2.40
CA GLU A 101 7.81 27.89 1.74
C GLU A 101 7.04 29.20 1.81
N ASN A 102 5.72 29.13 1.96
CA ASN A 102 4.80 30.26 2.05
C ASN A 102 5.08 31.36 1.00
N PRO A 103 5.06 31.00 -0.30
CA PRO A 103 5.30 31.97 -1.36
C PRO A 103 4.19 33.04 -1.38
N PRO A 104 4.48 34.24 -1.92
CA PRO A 104 3.48 35.29 -2.09
C PRO A 104 2.24 34.77 -2.82
N VAL A 105 1.07 35.25 -2.43
CA VAL A 105 -0.20 34.87 -3.07
C VAL A 105 -0.24 35.18 -4.57
N GLU A 106 0.49 36.21 -4.98
CA GLU A 106 0.65 36.67 -6.36
C GLU A 106 1.34 35.63 -7.26
N THR A 107 2.14 34.73 -6.68
CA THR A 107 2.86 33.66 -7.39
C THR A 107 1.91 32.60 -7.92
N GLY A 108 0.67 32.52 -7.42
CA GLY A 108 -0.31 31.50 -7.85
C GLY A 108 -0.04 30.09 -7.32
N ALA A 109 1.12 29.82 -6.71
CA ALA A 109 1.54 28.51 -6.22
C ALA A 109 0.52 27.83 -5.28
N TRP A 110 -0.15 28.60 -4.42
CA TRP A 110 -1.22 28.10 -3.56
C TRP A 110 -2.44 27.61 -4.34
N LYS A 111 -2.81 28.34 -5.41
CA LYS A 111 -3.92 27.96 -6.30
C LYS A 111 -3.56 26.68 -7.05
N ASP A 112 -2.35 26.59 -7.59
CA ASP A 112 -1.89 25.43 -8.35
C ASP A 112 -1.81 24.17 -7.47
N ALA A 113 -1.34 24.32 -6.22
CA ALA A 113 -1.28 23.20 -5.27
C ALA A 113 -2.67 22.67 -4.92
N VAL A 114 -3.62 23.55 -4.63
CA VAL A 114 -5.00 23.16 -4.31
C VAL A 114 -5.70 22.56 -5.52
N ASP A 115 -5.52 23.13 -6.72
CA ASP A 115 -6.11 22.63 -7.96
C ASP A 115 -5.61 21.21 -8.28
N TRP A 116 -4.31 20.97 -8.14
CA TRP A 116 -3.73 19.65 -8.38
C TRP A 116 -4.23 18.61 -7.38
N VAL A 117 -4.24 18.92 -6.07
CA VAL A 117 -4.79 18.01 -5.04
C VAL A 117 -6.24 17.66 -5.33
N LEU A 118 -7.05 18.66 -5.70
CA LEU A 118 -8.47 18.46 -5.99
C LEU A 118 -8.67 17.57 -7.22
N LYS A 119 -7.91 17.80 -8.29
CA LYS A 119 -7.94 17.00 -9.51
C LYS A 119 -7.60 15.53 -9.23
N GLU A 120 -6.52 15.27 -8.51
CA GLU A 120 -6.08 13.90 -8.19
C GLU A 120 -7.05 13.20 -7.23
N ALA A 121 -7.61 13.93 -6.26
CA ALA A 121 -8.63 13.39 -5.37
C ALA A 121 -9.90 12.98 -6.14
N CYS A 122 -10.35 13.80 -7.09
CA CYS A 122 -11.47 13.44 -7.96
C CYS A 122 -11.19 12.22 -8.84
N GLN A 123 -9.97 12.09 -9.37
CA GLN A 123 -9.57 10.92 -10.14
C GLN A 123 -9.52 9.66 -9.28
N ALA A 124 -8.97 9.75 -8.06
CA ALA A 124 -8.91 8.65 -7.11
C ALA A 124 -10.31 8.09 -6.79
N VAL A 125 -11.29 8.98 -6.57
CA VAL A 125 -12.68 8.59 -6.32
C VAL A 125 -13.30 7.90 -7.55
N ASN A 126 -13.04 8.40 -8.76
CA ASN A 126 -13.59 7.81 -9.98
C ASN A 126 -12.99 6.43 -10.33
N ILE A 127 -11.72 6.20 -10.01
CA ILE A 127 -11.08 4.88 -10.16
C ILE A 127 -11.70 3.88 -9.17
N ARG A 128 -11.95 4.32 -7.93
CA ARG A 128 -12.55 3.49 -6.89
C ARG A 128 -13.98 3.03 -7.21
N ILE A 129 -14.75 3.81 -7.99
CA ILE A 129 -16.12 3.47 -8.40
C ILE A 129 -16.18 2.49 -9.58
N LYS A 130 -15.13 2.43 -10.42
CA LYS A 130 -15.08 1.53 -11.59
C LYS A 130 -14.50 0.14 -11.32
N GLY A 131 -13.98 -0.09 -10.12
CA GLY A 131 -13.30 -1.33 -9.72
C GLY A 131 -14.13 -2.31 -8.89
N GLU A 132 -15.46 -2.15 -8.83
CA GLU A 132 -16.41 -3.12 -8.25
C GLU A 132 -17.02 -4.03 -9.32
#